data_AF-A0A9Q3UHD6-F1
#
_entry.id   AF-A0A9Q3UHD6-F1
#
_cell.length_a   1.000
_cell.length_b   1.000
_cell.length_c   1.000
_cell.angle_alpha   90.00
_cell.angle_beta   90.00
_cell.angle_gamma   90.00
#
_symmetry.space_group_name_H-M   'P 1'
#
loop_
_entity.id
_entity.type
_entity.pdbx_description
1 polymer ?
#
loop_
_entity_poly.entity_id
_entity_poly.type
_entity_poly.pdbx_seq_one_letter_code
_entity_poly.pdbx_strand_id
1 'polypeptide(L)'
;MKRLLISALALCLAGPALAVAPENPERINGMIAELESLHASGQALKKGYDPADESALKTCRAEHGALHEQAVALRDRAAKLPQLAYRVNLTMAASAAADCVACDQGADRCDAVAPALARTRQQMETPAAKPDAAGKPQ
;
A
#
# COMPACT_ATOMS: atom_id res chain seq x y z
N MET A 1 -5.28 41.34 44.75
CA MET A 1 -6.11 40.57 43.79
C MET A 1 -6.06 41.23 42.41
N LYS A 2 -5.18 40.79 41.50
CA LYS A 2 -5.31 40.88 40.03
C LYS A 2 -3.99 40.48 39.37
N ARG A 3 -4.12 39.89 38.17
CA ARG A 3 -3.07 39.48 37.22
C ARG A 3 -2.62 38.02 37.32
N LEU A 4 -3.58 37.12 37.06
CA LEU A 4 -3.32 35.86 36.37
C LEU A 4 -3.88 36.03 34.95
N LEU A 5 -3.02 36.47 34.02
CA LEU A 5 -3.29 36.49 32.58
C LEU A 5 -2.01 36.01 31.89
N ILE A 6 -1.71 34.72 32.00
CA ILE A 6 -0.64 34.08 31.23
C ILE A 6 -1.19 32.74 30.74
N SER A 7 -1.01 32.51 29.43
CA SER A 7 -1.14 31.24 28.71
C SER A 7 -2.55 30.73 28.39
N ALA A 8 -3.08 31.20 27.27
CA ALA A 8 -3.90 30.37 26.39
C ALA A 8 -3.34 30.49 24.97
N LEU A 9 -2.11 29.98 24.76
CA LEU A 9 -1.49 29.89 23.46
C LEU A 9 -1.33 28.41 23.07
N ALA A 10 -1.83 28.09 21.88
CA ALA A 10 -1.43 26.96 21.04
C ALA A 10 -1.76 25.54 21.52
N LEU A 11 -3.03 25.17 21.53
CA LEU A 11 -3.44 23.79 21.20
C LEU A 11 -4.61 23.86 20.23
N CYS A 12 -4.39 23.46 18.98
CA CYS A 12 -5.35 22.83 18.05
C CYS A 12 -4.82 22.86 16.61
N LEU A 13 -3.67 22.22 16.35
CA LEU A 13 -3.24 21.88 14.99
C LEU A 13 -2.80 20.41 14.90
N ALA A 14 -3.51 19.53 15.60
CA ALA A 14 -3.60 18.14 15.19
C ALA A 14 -4.90 18.00 14.38
N GLY A 15 -4.89 18.51 13.15
CA GLY A 15 -6.00 18.27 12.24
C GLY A 15 -6.14 16.75 12.06
N PRO A 16 -7.35 16.19 12.14
CA PRO A 16 -7.53 14.77 11.87
C PRO A 16 -6.96 14.51 10.48
N ALA A 17 -6.15 13.47 10.33
CA ALA A 17 -5.73 13.00 9.01
C ALA A 17 -7.01 12.69 8.23
N LEU A 18 -7.48 13.66 7.45
CA LEU A 18 -8.75 13.59 6.77
C LEU A 18 -8.70 12.36 5.88
N ALA A 19 -9.55 11.38 6.17
CA ALA A 19 -9.75 10.25 5.29
C ALA A 19 -10.24 10.82 3.96
N VAL A 20 -9.40 10.73 2.93
CA VAL A 20 -9.75 11.20 1.58
C VAL A 20 -10.44 10.05 0.88
N ALA A 21 -11.72 10.20 0.55
CA ALA A 21 -12.39 9.23 -0.32
C ALA A 21 -11.66 9.16 -1.66
N PRO A 22 -11.45 7.97 -2.24
CA PRO A 22 -10.81 7.86 -3.54
C PRO A 22 -11.75 8.44 -4.60
N GLU A 23 -11.22 9.24 -5.53
CA GLU A 23 -12.00 9.74 -6.68
C GLU A 23 -12.52 8.60 -7.55
N ASN A 24 -11.77 7.50 -7.60
CA ASN A 24 -12.12 6.30 -8.35
C ASN A 24 -11.90 5.05 -7.48
N PRO A 25 -12.89 4.64 -6.66
CA PRO A 25 -12.77 3.47 -5.78
C PRO A 25 -12.57 2.17 -6.57
N GLU A 26 -13.16 2.05 -7.76
CA GLU A 26 -13.00 0.86 -8.60
C GLU A 26 -11.55 0.66 -9.04
N ARG A 27 -10.85 1.74 -9.40
CA ARG A 27 -9.43 1.68 -9.74
C ARG A 27 -8.59 1.23 -8.55
N ILE A 28 -8.87 1.72 -7.35
CA ILE A 28 -8.16 1.33 -6.13
C ILE A 28 -8.43 -0.15 -5.81
N ASN A 29 -9.69 -0.59 -5.87
CA ASN A 29 -10.08 -1.98 -5.67
C ASN A 29 -9.43 -2.92 -6.71
N GLY A 30 -9.36 -2.51 -7.97
CA GLY A 30 -8.66 -3.25 -9.01
C GLY A 30 -7.18 -3.44 -8.69
N MET A 31 -6.50 -2.37 -8.28
CA MET A 31 -5.08 -2.46 -7.86
C MET A 31 -4.91 -3.37 -6.64
N ILE A 32 -5.82 -3.32 -5.66
CA ILE A 32 -5.82 -4.23 -4.50
C ILE A 32 -5.94 -5.69 -4.98
N ALA A 33 -6.90 -6.00 -5.84
CA ALA A 33 -7.10 -7.36 -6.35
C ALA A 33 -5.89 -7.89 -7.14
N GLU A 34 -5.27 -7.04 -7.97
CA GLU A 34 -4.05 -7.38 -8.69
C GLU A 34 -2.89 -7.70 -7.71
N LEU A 35 -2.72 -6.91 -6.65
CA LEU A 35 -1.72 -7.16 -5.61
C LEU A 35 -1.98 -8.45 -4.83
N GLU A 36 -3.24 -8.78 -4.56
CA GLU A 36 -3.61 -10.04 -3.91
C GLU A 36 -3.28 -11.25 -4.77
N SER A 37 -3.55 -11.17 -6.08
CA SER A 37 -3.15 -12.21 -7.02
C SER A 37 -1.63 -12.39 -7.04
N LEU A 38 -0.87 -11.29 -7.11
CA LEU A 38 0.59 -11.33 -7.08
C LEU A 38 1.12 -11.91 -5.77
N HIS A 39 0.52 -11.55 -4.64
CA HIS A 39 0.88 -12.09 -3.33
C HIS A 39 0.64 -13.61 -3.26
N ALA A 40 -0.53 -14.07 -3.71
CA ALA A 40 -0.86 -15.49 -3.76
C ALA A 40 0.09 -16.27 -4.68
N SER A 41 0.38 -15.75 -5.87
CA SER A 41 1.35 -16.33 -6.79
C SER A 41 2.76 -16.38 -6.19
N GLY A 42 3.20 -15.31 -5.52
CA GLY A 42 4.49 -15.27 -4.82
C GLY A 42 4.56 -16.32 -3.73
N GLN A 43 3.56 -16.41 -2.85
CA GLN A 43 3.51 -17.45 -1.81
C GLN A 43 3.54 -18.88 -2.38
N ALA A 44 2.86 -19.13 -3.51
CA ALA A 44 2.89 -20.43 -4.18
C ALA A 44 4.28 -20.73 -4.73
N LEU A 45 4.91 -19.76 -5.39
CA LEU A 45 6.27 -19.85 -5.93
C LEU A 45 7.29 -20.14 -4.83
N LYS A 46 7.19 -19.48 -3.68
CA LYS A 46 8.13 -19.66 -2.55
C LYS A 46 8.07 -21.04 -1.89
N LYS A 47 7.01 -21.82 -2.12
CA LYS A 47 6.92 -23.21 -1.67
C LYS A 47 7.58 -24.19 -2.65
N GLY A 48 7.72 -23.81 -3.92
CA GLY A 48 8.19 -24.69 -4.99
C GLY A 48 9.68 -24.53 -5.35
N TYR A 49 10.32 -23.44 -4.92
CA TYR A 49 11.69 -23.10 -5.33
C TYR A 49 12.59 -22.81 -4.13
N ASP A 50 13.75 -23.48 -4.09
CA ASP A 50 14.82 -23.15 -3.16
C ASP A 50 15.64 -21.95 -3.71
N PRO A 51 15.69 -20.80 -3.01
CA PRO A 51 16.47 -19.65 -3.45
C PRO A 51 17.99 -19.88 -3.46
N ALA A 52 18.48 -20.96 -2.84
CA ALA A 52 19.90 -21.34 -2.90
C ALA A 52 20.26 -22.21 -4.12
N ASP A 53 19.28 -22.71 -4.87
CA ASP A 53 19.49 -23.55 -6.06
C ASP A 53 19.42 -22.71 -7.35
N GLU A 54 20.57 -22.46 -7.98
CA GLU A 54 20.66 -21.70 -9.23
C GLU A 54 19.84 -22.30 -10.38
N SER A 55 19.72 -23.63 -10.45
CA SER A 55 18.92 -24.30 -11.48
C SER A 55 17.44 -24.05 -11.25
N ALA A 56 16.99 -24.16 -9.99
CA ALA A 56 15.62 -23.83 -9.59
C ALA A 56 15.30 -22.35 -9.88
N LEU A 57 16.22 -21.43 -9.59
CA LEU A 57 16.08 -20.01 -9.89
C LEU A 57 15.94 -19.73 -11.39
N LYS A 58 16.69 -20.45 -12.24
CA LYS A 58 16.59 -20.29 -13.70
C LYS A 58 15.22 -20.72 -14.22
N THR A 59 14.71 -21.86 -13.74
CA THR A 59 13.36 -22.34 -14.07
C THR A 59 12.30 -21.35 -13.60
N CYS A 60 12.40 -20.89 -12.36
CA CYS A 60 11.49 -19.88 -11.82
C CYS A 60 11.44 -18.62 -12.70
N ARG A 61 12.59 -18.07 -13.12
CA ARG A 61 12.62 -16.88 -13.99
C ARG A 61 12.00 -17.15 -15.36
N ALA A 62 12.22 -18.33 -15.92
CA ALA A 62 11.65 -18.71 -17.22
C ALA A 62 10.12 -18.84 -17.17
N GLU A 63 9.58 -19.38 -16.08
CA GLU A 63 8.14 -19.64 -15.93
C GLU A 63 7.37 -18.43 -15.35
N HIS A 64 8.02 -17.64 -14.50
CA HIS A 64 7.35 -16.66 -13.63
C HIS A 64 7.99 -15.27 -13.64
N GLY A 65 9.02 -15.01 -14.45
CA GLY A 65 9.71 -13.71 -14.51
C GLY A 65 8.76 -12.52 -14.77
N ALA A 66 7.69 -12.76 -15.53
CA ALA A 66 6.67 -11.75 -15.82
C ALA A 66 5.92 -11.24 -14.57
N LEU A 67 5.85 -12.03 -13.48
CA LEU A 67 5.16 -11.61 -12.25
C LEU A 67 5.86 -10.40 -11.62
N HIS A 68 7.19 -10.40 -11.61
CA HIS A 68 7.97 -9.29 -11.08
C HIS A 68 7.72 -8.01 -11.89
N GLU A 69 7.74 -8.12 -13.22
CA GLU A 69 7.45 -6.99 -14.11
C GLU A 69 6.02 -6.45 -13.92
N GLN A 70 5.04 -7.33 -13.73
CA GLN A 70 3.66 -6.93 -13.42
C GLN A 70 3.57 -6.15 -12.11
N ALA A 71 4.26 -6.60 -11.06
CA ALA A 71 4.31 -5.88 -9.78
C ALA A 71 4.98 -4.50 -9.91
N VAL A 72 6.07 -4.40 -10.68
CA VAL A 72 6.74 -3.13 -10.98
C VAL A 72 5.84 -2.19 -11.79
N ALA A 73 5.14 -2.71 -12.80
CA ALA A 73 4.19 -1.91 -13.58
C ALA A 73 3.02 -1.43 -12.72
N LEU A 74 2.55 -2.25 -11.78
CA LEU A 74 1.51 -1.87 -10.82
C LEU A 74 2.00 -0.79 -9.85
N ARG A 75 3.25 -0.87 -9.38
CA ARG A 75 3.90 0.18 -8.59
C ARG A 75 3.92 1.50 -9.34
N ASP A 76 4.31 1.49 -10.62
CA ASP A 76 4.38 2.70 -11.44
C ASP A 76 2.99 3.28 -11.74
N ARG A 77 1.95 2.43 -11.85
CA ARG A 77 0.55 2.89 -11.92
C ARG A 77 0.07 3.49 -10.60
N ALA A 78 0.43 2.90 -9.46
CA ALA A 78 0.09 3.40 -8.13
C ALA A 78 0.77 4.75 -7.85
N ALA A 79 2.03 4.93 -8.28
CA ALA A 79 2.79 6.18 -8.17
C ALA A 79 2.13 7.37 -8.89
N LYS A 80 1.25 7.10 -9.86
CA LYS A 80 0.50 8.11 -10.62
C LYS A 80 -0.88 8.43 -10.03
N LEU A 81 -1.23 7.85 -8.88
CA LEU A 81 -2.50 8.15 -8.23
C LEU A 81 -2.51 9.60 -7.70
N PRO A 82 -3.63 10.32 -7.87
CA PRO A 82 -3.73 11.73 -7.45
C PRO A 82 -3.75 11.87 -5.93
N GLN A 83 -4.44 10.97 -5.22
CA GLN A 83 -4.49 10.99 -3.76
C GLN A 83 -3.21 10.43 -3.15
N LEU A 84 -2.50 11.25 -2.39
CA LEU A 84 -1.23 10.89 -1.74
C LEU A 84 -1.35 9.63 -0.85
N ALA A 85 -2.44 9.51 -0.08
CA ALA A 85 -2.66 8.40 0.84
C ALA A 85 -2.67 7.03 0.13
N TYR A 86 -3.51 6.90 -0.91
CA TYR A 86 -3.58 5.67 -1.72
C TYR A 86 -2.30 5.44 -2.51
N ARG A 87 -1.71 6.52 -3.08
CA ARG A 87 -0.44 6.45 -3.80
C ARG A 87 0.64 5.79 -2.94
N VAL A 88 0.87 6.28 -1.73
CA VAL A 88 1.93 5.78 -0.84
C VAL A 88 1.69 4.32 -0.49
N ASN A 89 0.50 3.98 0.00
CA ASN A 89 0.23 2.62 0.47
C ASN A 89 0.25 1.59 -0.67
N LEU A 90 -0.32 1.90 -1.82
CA LEU A 90 -0.32 0.98 -2.97
C LEU A 90 1.06 0.86 -3.62
N THR A 91 1.86 1.94 -3.64
CA THR A 91 3.26 1.87 -4.11
C THR A 91 4.08 0.96 -3.20
N MET A 92 3.93 1.10 -1.87
CA MET A 92 4.60 0.22 -0.91
C MET A 92 4.16 -1.24 -1.07
N ALA A 93 2.86 -1.49 -1.21
CA ALA A 93 2.33 -2.83 -1.41
C ALA A 93 2.84 -3.46 -2.72
N ALA A 94 2.92 -2.68 -3.80
CA ALA A 94 3.46 -3.15 -5.08
C ALA A 94 4.97 -3.43 -5.04
N SER A 95 5.75 -2.61 -4.32
CA SER A 95 7.17 -2.92 -4.08
C SER A 95 7.33 -4.22 -3.29
N ALA A 96 6.57 -4.41 -2.21
CA ALA A 96 6.59 -5.64 -1.44
C ALA A 96 6.15 -6.85 -2.29
N ALA A 97 5.15 -6.68 -3.16
CA ALA A 97 4.72 -7.73 -4.08
C ALA A 97 5.82 -8.08 -5.09
N ALA A 98 6.56 -7.08 -5.60
CA ALA A 98 7.68 -7.30 -6.51
C ALA A 98 8.80 -8.13 -5.86
N ASP A 99 9.11 -7.87 -4.59
CA ASP A 99 10.08 -8.66 -3.82
C ASP A 99 9.54 -10.06 -3.52
N CYS A 100 8.25 -10.19 -3.21
CA CYS A 100 7.58 -11.47 -2.94
C CYS A 100 7.60 -12.41 -4.15
N VAL A 101 7.40 -11.90 -5.37
CA VAL A 101 7.41 -12.72 -6.59
C VAL A 101 8.80 -12.84 -7.22
N ALA A 102 9.80 -12.11 -6.74
CA ALA A 102 11.17 -12.18 -7.26
C ALA A 102 11.79 -13.55 -6.92
N CYS A 103 12.22 -14.30 -7.93
CA CYS A 103 12.69 -15.68 -7.76
C CYS A 103 13.87 -15.82 -6.78
N ASP A 104 14.76 -14.82 -6.72
CA ASP A 104 15.98 -14.82 -5.92
C ASP A 104 15.81 -14.35 -4.47
N GLN A 105 14.56 -14.09 -4.04
CA GLN A 105 14.25 -13.67 -2.68
C GLN A 105 13.68 -14.79 -1.81
N GLY A 106 13.79 -14.65 -0.49
CA GLY A 106 13.18 -15.56 0.48
C GLY A 106 11.66 -15.39 0.60
N ALA A 107 11.01 -16.37 1.26
CA ALA A 107 9.57 -16.36 1.50
C ALA A 107 9.12 -15.21 2.43
N ASP A 108 10.01 -14.76 3.31
CA ASP A 108 9.82 -13.64 4.24
C ASP A 108 9.48 -12.32 3.53
N ARG A 109 9.87 -12.16 2.25
CA ARG A 109 9.51 -10.97 1.47
C ARG A 109 8.02 -10.83 1.22
N CYS A 110 7.26 -11.93 1.27
CA CYS A 110 5.81 -11.88 1.08
C CYS A 110 5.07 -11.30 2.30
N ASP A 111 5.65 -11.35 3.50
CA ASP A 111 4.98 -10.95 4.74
C ASP A 111 4.62 -9.46 4.77
N ALA A 112 5.35 -8.64 4.01
CA ALA A 112 5.12 -7.19 3.94
C ALA A 112 3.89 -6.80 3.10
N VAL A 113 3.37 -7.69 2.25
CA VAL A 113 2.30 -7.36 1.30
C VAL A 113 0.95 -7.18 2.03
N ALA A 114 0.57 -8.13 2.88
CA ALA A 114 -0.73 -8.10 3.56
C ALA A 114 -0.93 -6.89 4.48
N PRO A 115 0.05 -6.48 5.33
CA PRO A 115 -0.06 -5.27 6.13
C PRO A 115 -0.20 -3.99 5.30
N ALA A 116 0.45 -3.92 4.13
CA ALA A 116 0.33 -2.77 3.24
C ALA A 116 -1.06 -2.66 2.59
N LEU A 117 -1.65 -3.80 2.21
CA LEU A 117 -3.03 -3.87 1.70
C LEU A 117 -4.05 -3.52 2.79
N ALA A 118 -3.86 -3.99 4.02
CA ALA A 118 -4.75 -3.68 5.14
C ALA A 118 -4.87 -2.17 5.40
N ARG A 119 -3.76 -1.43 5.36
CA ARG A 119 -3.77 0.03 5.48
C ARG A 119 -4.58 0.71 4.37
N THR A 120 -4.48 0.21 3.14
CA THR A 120 -5.22 0.75 1.99
C THR A 120 -6.72 0.54 2.17
N ARG A 121 -7.15 -0.67 2.59
CA ARG A 121 -8.56 -0.98 2.86
C ARG A 121 -9.14 -0.15 3.97
N GLN A 122 -8.41 -0.02 5.09
CA GLN A 122 -8.84 0.81 6.20
C GLN A 122 -9.09 2.25 5.76
N GLN A 123 -8.25 2.79 4.87
CA GLN A 123 -8.47 4.13 4.30
C GLN A 123 -9.71 4.23 3.42
N MET A 124 -10.05 3.18 2.66
CA MET A 124 -11.26 3.15 1.84
C MET A 124 -12.54 3.08 2.68
N GLU A 125 -12.49 2.42 3.83
CA GLU A 125 -13.63 2.25 4.74
C GLU A 125 -13.80 3.41 5.73
N THR A 126 -12.76 4.22 5.92
CA THR A 126 -12.83 5.37 6.83
C THR A 126 -13.70 6.46 6.20
N PRO A 127 -14.78 6.93 6.87
CA PRO A 127 -15.64 7.96 6.33
C PRO A 127 -14.84 9.22 6.01
N ALA A 128 -14.95 9.71 4.77
CA ALA A 128 -14.42 11.02 4.46
C ALA A 128 -15.16 12.06 5.31
N ALA A 129 -14.43 12.82 6.12
CA ALA A 129 -15.04 13.89 6.89
C ALA A 129 -15.68 14.85 5.89
N LYS A 130 -17.01 15.02 5.97
CA LYS A 130 -17.69 16.02 5.17
C LYS A 130 -17.20 17.39 5.66
N PRO A 131 -16.70 18.27 4.79
CA PRO A 131 -16.57 19.67 5.18
C PRO A 131 -17.99 20.18 5.47
N ASP A 132 -18.25 20.64 6.69
CA ASP A 132 -19.45 21.41 6.95
C ASP A 132 -19.48 22.65 6.04
N ALA A 133 -20.68 23.16 5.76
CA ALA A 133 -20.95 24.26 4.82
C ALA A 133 -20.20 25.58 5.11
N ALA A 134 -19.36 25.62 6.15
CA ALA A 134 -18.51 26.73 6.55
C ALA A 134 -17.00 26.45 6.44
N GLY A 135 -16.58 25.29 5.92
CA GLY A 135 -15.15 24.98 5.72
C GLY A 135 -14.33 24.86 7.00
N LYS A 136 -14.95 24.42 8.10
CA LYS A 136 -14.22 24.08 9.34
C LYS A 136 -14.22 22.55 9.54
N PRO A 137 -13.10 21.95 9.98
CA PRO A 137 -13.10 20.56 10.42
C PRO A 137 -13.67 20.46 11.85
N GLN A 138 -14.53 19.46 12.10
CA GLN A 138 -14.93 19.02 13.45
C GLN A 138 -13.78 18.33 14.18
#